data_AF-A0A6P1CXV3-F1
#
_entry.id   AF-A0A6P1CXV3-F1
#
_cell.length_a   1.000
_cell.length_b   1.000
_cell.length_c   1.000
_cell.angle_alpha   90.00
_cell.angle_beta   90.00
_cell.angle_gamma   90.00
#
_symmetry.space_group_name_H-M   'P 1'
#
loop_
_entity.id
_entity.type
_entity.pdbx_description
1 polymer ?
#
loop_
_entity_poly.entity_id
_entity_poly.type
_entity_poly.pdbx_seq_one_letter_code
_entity_poly.pdbx_strand_id
1 'polypeptide(L)'
;PGQPLLVTANDHEARIYNGDTGVMVRQPDGSLRAALQRGSEPYLVHPTQFPSVVTVFAMTIHRSQGSQYDAVTIVLPEPESTLLTRELLYTA
;
A
#
# COMPACT_ATOMS: atom_id res chain seq x y z
N PRO A 1 -9.96 5.82 11.68
CA PRO A 1 -8.80 4.95 11.98
C PRO A 1 -9.05 3.58 11.32
N GLY A 2 -8.00 2.88 10.88
CA GLY A 2 -8.09 1.62 10.17
C GLY A 2 -8.17 1.74 8.64
N GLN A 3 -8.18 2.95 8.08
CA GLN A 3 -8.19 3.15 6.63
C GLN A 3 -6.82 2.80 6.05
N PRO A 4 -6.72 1.81 5.14
CA PRO A 4 -5.47 1.47 4.48
C PRO A 4 -5.15 2.48 3.37
N LEU A 5 -3.87 2.77 3.20
CA LEU A 5 -3.35 3.77 2.28
C LEU A 5 -2.26 3.17 1.40
N LEU A 6 -2.23 3.63 0.16
CA LEU A 6 -1.12 3.45 -0.78
C LEU A 6 -0.64 4.82 -1.25
N VAL A 7 0.65 5.06 -1.12
CA VAL A 7 1.31 6.25 -1.64
C VAL A 7 1.47 6.12 -3.15
N THR A 8 1.06 7.17 -3.88
CA THR A 8 1.06 7.18 -5.35
C THR A 8 2.03 8.19 -5.96
N ALA A 9 2.75 8.96 -5.15
CA ALA A 9 3.79 9.88 -5.56
C ALA A 9 4.93 9.95 -4.54
N ASN A 10 6.16 10.16 -5.01
CA ASN A 10 7.31 10.32 -4.14
C ASN A 10 7.34 11.73 -3.52
N ASP A 11 7.74 11.80 -2.26
CA ASP A 11 8.28 13.00 -1.63
C ASP A 11 9.60 12.60 -0.96
N HIS A 12 10.71 13.01 -1.58
CA HIS A 12 12.05 12.63 -1.15
C HIS A 12 12.48 13.34 0.13
N GLU A 13 11.99 14.56 0.38
CA GLU A 13 12.29 15.30 1.62
C GLU A 13 11.61 14.63 2.80
N ALA A 14 10.34 14.24 2.62
CA ALA A 14 9.57 13.51 3.62
C ALA A 14 9.90 12.01 3.68
N ARG A 15 10.76 11.49 2.78
CA ARG A 15 11.12 10.06 2.66
C ARG A 15 9.88 9.16 2.48
N ILE A 16 8.93 9.65 1.71
CA ILE A 16 7.69 8.97 1.32
C ILE A 16 7.84 8.52 -0.13
N TYR A 17 7.61 7.24 -0.41
CA TYR A 17 7.84 6.67 -1.74
C TYR A 17 6.58 6.06 -2.33
N ASN A 18 6.43 6.15 -3.64
CA ASN A 18 5.39 5.47 -4.41
C ASN A 18 5.49 3.97 -4.15
N GLY A 19 4.37 3.37 -3.74
CA GLY A 19 4.33 1.97 -3.30
C GLY A 19 4.36 1.81 -1.78
N ASP A 20 4.73 2.84 -1.00
CA ASP A 20 4.64 2.76 0.46
C ASP A 20 3.17 2.53 0.87
N THR A 21 2.95 1.50 1.67
CA THR A 21 1.64 1.19 2.25
C THR A 21 1.59 1.57 3.72
N GLY A 22 0.42 1.95 4.19
CA GLY A 22 0.21 2.19 5.62
C GLY A 22 -1.25 2.19 6.02
N VAL A 23 -1.48 2.52 7.28
CA VAL A 23 -2.84 2.57 7.85
C VAL A 23 -3.01 3.83 8.68
N MET A 24 -4.18 4.45 8.58
CA MET A 24 -4.56 5.58 9.41
C MET A 24 -4.80 5.12 10.85
N VAL A 25 -3.94 5.51 11.78
CA VAL A 25 -4.06 5.23 13.21
C VAL A 25 -4.48 6.48 13.98
N ARG A 26 -5.14 6.27 15.12
CA ARG A 26 -5.41 7.33 16.09
C ARG A 26 -4.36 7.23 17.20
N GLN A 27 -3.68 8.33 17.49
CA GLN A 27 -2.70 8.43 18.57
C GLN A 27 -3.40 8.65 19.93
N PRO A 28 -2.71 8.43 21.06
CA PRO A 28 -3.28 8.62 22.40
C PRO A 28 -3.80 10.05 22.64
N ASP A 29 -3.20 11.05 22.00
CA ASP A 29 -3.61 12.46 22.05
C ASP A 29 -4.85 12.78 21.17
N GLY A 30 -5.42 11.78 20.51
CA GLY A 30 -6.57 11.90 19.62
C GLY A 30 -6.23 12.28 18.17
N SER A 31 -4.98 12.65 17.88
CA SER A 31 -4.53 13.01 16.53
C SER A 31 -4.53 11.82 15.58
N LEU A 32 -4.68 12.09 14.28
CA LEU A 32 -4.59 11.07 13.24
C LEU A 32 -3.20 11.07 12.61
N ARG A 33 -2.63 9.88 12.43
CA ARG A 33 -1.36 9.66 11.74
C ARG A 33 -1.52 8.52 10.75
N ALA A 34 -0.83 8.59 9.63
CA ALA A 34 -0.60 7.41 8.81
C ALA A 34 0.64 6.69 9.36
N ALA A 35 0.50 5.41 9.70
CA ALA A 35 1.61 4.55 10.04
C ALA A 35 2.07 3.81 8.77
N LEU A 36 3.18 4.29 8.19
CA LEU A 36 3.82 3.63 7.05
C LEU A 36 4.81 2.56 7.56
N GLN A 37 4.89 1.41 6.89
CA GLN A 37 5.81 0.35 7.28
C GLN A 37 7.27 0.77 7.04
N ARG A 38 8.09 0.84 8.10
CA ARG A 38 9.54 1.11 7.97
C ARG A 38 10.40 0.27 8.92
N GLY A 39 10.88 -0.87 8.43
CA GLY A 39 11.66 -1.77 9.26
C GLY A 39 10.82 -2.27 10.44
N SER A 40 11.34 -2.14 11.67
CA SER A 40 10.65 -2.59 12.88
C SER A 40 9.63 -1.58 13.44
N GLU A 41 9.83 -0.28 13.20
CA GLU A 41 8.99 0.78 13.77
C GLU A 41 8.22 1.52 12.68
N PRO A 42 6.93 1.84 12.88
CA PRO A 42 6.17 2.55 11.89
C PRO A 42 6.67 3.98 11.74
N TYR A 43 6.79 4.45 10.49
CA TYR A 43 7.01 5.85 10.20
C TYR A 43 5.68 6.61 10.25
N LEU A 44 5.51 7.45 11.27
CA LEU A 44 4.26 8.19 11.52
C LEU A 44 4.24 9.53 10.79
N VAL A 45 3.33 9.67 9.83
CA VAL A 45 3.19 10.85 8.97
C VAL A 45 1.87 11.56 9.24
N HIS A 46 1.89 12.89 9.28
CA HIS A 46 0.64 13.66 9.40
C HIS A 46 -0.11 13.63 8.04
N PRO A 47 -1.45 13.46 8.01
CA PRO A 47 -2.19 13.36 6.75
C PRO A 47 -1.92 14.46 5.73
N THR A 48 -1.66 15.69 6.19
CA THR A 48 -1.39 16.84 5.32
C THR A 48 0.00 16.85 4.68
N GLN A 49 0.89 15.93 5.06
CA GLN A 49 2.25 15.83 4.50
C GLN A 49 2.30 14.91 3.28
N PHE A 50 1.21 14.22 2.94
CA PHE A 50 1.21 13.33 1.78
C PHE A 50 1.10 14.11 0.48
N PRO A 51 2.00 13.87 -0.50
CA PRO A 51 1.88 14.47 -1.83
C PRO A 51 0.68 13.91 -2.59
N SER A 52 0.49 12.58 -2.54
CA SER A 52 -0.61 11.87 -3.17
C SER A 52 -0.77 10.49 -2.54
N VAL A 53 -1.98 10.18 -2.08
CA VAL A 53 -2.35 8.87 -1.51
C VAL A 53 -3.72 8.45 -1.98
N VAL A 54 -3.92 7.14 -2.09
CA VAL A 54 -5.23 6.54 -2.35
C VAL A 54 -5.57 5.53 -1.25
N THR A 55 -6.85 5.30 -1.04
CA THR A 55 -7.30 4.18 -0.19
C THR A 55 -7.18 2.89 -0.97
N VAL A 56 -6.54 1.87 -0.41
CA VAL A 56 -6.37 0.57 -1.10
C VAL A 56 -6.74 -0.59 -0.18
N PHE A 57 -7.76 -1.36 -0.56
CA PHE A 57 -8.09 -2.63 0.09
C PHE A 57 -7.67 -3.83 -0.77
N ALA A 58 -7.61 -3.62 -2.08
CA ALA A 58 -7.10 -4.56 -3.07
C ALA A 58 -6.26 -3.77 -4.07
N MET A 59 -5.18 -4.38 -4.55
CA MET A 59 -4.30 -3.78 -5.56
C MET A 59 -4.10 -4.76 -6.72
N THR A 60 -3.62 -4.23 -7.85
CA THR A 60 -3.24 -5.09 -8.96
C THR A 60 -1.92 -5.79 -8.66
N ILE A 61 -1.70 -6.97 -9.25
CA ILE A 61 -0.41 -7.69 -9.15
C ILE A 61 0.75 -6.80 -9.62
N HIS A 62 0.53 -5.97 -10.64
CA HIS A 62 1.53 -4.99 -11.09
C HIS A 62 1.95 -4.01 -9.99
N ARG A 63 1.01 -3.58 -9.13
CA ARG A 63 1.27 -2.66 -8.03
C ARG A 63 1.89 -3.34 -6.80
N SER A 64 1.74 -4.67 -6.65
CA SER A 64 2.36 -5.43 -5.57
C SER A 64 3.81 -5.85 -5.87
N GLN A 65 4.31 -5.66 -7.10
CA GLN A 65 5.67 -6.05 -7.47
C GLN A 65 6.73 -5.43 -6.54
N GLY A 66 7.59 -6.28 -5.98
CA GLY A 66 8.63 -5.87 -5.02
C GLY A 66 8.14 -5.77 -3.57
N SER A 67 6.83 -5.92 -3.32
CA SER A 67 6.27 -6.09 -1.97
C SER A 67 6.28 -7.56 -1.55
N GLN A 68 6.23 -7.81 -0.24
CA GLN A 68 6.13 -9.15 0.34
C GLN A 68 5.03 -9.15 1.40
N TYR A 69 4.29 -10.25 1.48
CA TYR A 69 3.18 -10.44 2.41
C TYR A 69 3.22 -11.86 2.98
N ASP A 70 2.86 -12.03 4.25
CA ASP A 70 2.82 -13.36 4.89
C ASP A 70 1.73 -14.26 4.27
N ALA A 71 0.63 -13.66 3.83
CA ALA A 71 -0.46 -14.34 3.14
C ALA A 71 -1.03 -13.44 2.04
N VAL A 72 -1.35 -14.04 0.89
CA VAL A 72 -1.96 -13.37 -0.26
C VAL A 72 -3.24 -14.08 -0.68
N THR A 73 -4.28 -13.31 -1.01
CA THR A 73 -5.51 -13.81 -1.64
C THR A 73 -5.60 -13.20 -3.03
N ILE A 74 -5.65 -14.05 -4.05
CA ILE A 74 -5.66 -13.64 -5.46
C ILE A 74 -7.08 -13.79 -6.02
N VAL A 75 -7.60 -12.73 -6.63
CA VAL A 75 -8.84 -12.77 -7.40
C VAL A 75 -8.49 -12.90 -8.88
N LEU A 76 -8.72 -14.08 -9.46
CA LEU A 76 -8.44 -14.34 -10.86
C LEU A 76 -9.60 -13.86 -11.76
N PRO A 77 -9.29 -13.34 -12.96
CA PRO A 77 -10.31 -13.05 -13.96
C PRO A 77 -10.88 -14.34 -14.57
N GLU A 78 -11.92 -14.20 -15.40
CA GLU A 78 -12.50 -15.33 -16.15
C GLU A 78 -11.47 -16.01 -17.08
N PRO A 79 -11.63 -17.32 -17.38
CA PRO A 79 -10.66 -18.10 -18.16
C PRO A 79 -10.29 -17.53 -19.54
N GLU A 80 -11.21 -16.79 -20.16
CA GLU A 80 -11.05 -16.19 -21.49
C GLU A 80 -10.28 -14.87 -21.45
N SER A 81 -9.97 -14.34 -20.26
CA SER A 81 -9.27 -13.08 -20.10
C SER A 81 -7.83 -13.17 -20.61
N THR A 82 -7.43 -12.20 -21.42
CA THR A 82 -6.02 -12.03 -21.85
C THR A 82 -5.08 -11.68 -20.70
N LEU A 83 -5.61 -11.28 -19.54
CA LEU A 83 -4.84 -11.06 -18.32
C LEU A 83 -4.51 -12.36 -17.58
N LEU A 84 -5.19 -13.48 -17.90
CA LEU A 84 -4.94 -14.77 -17.27
C LEU A 84 -3.71 -15.44 -17.89
N THR A 85 -2.53 -14.93 -17.54
CA THR A 85 -1.24 -15.48 -17.99
C THR A 85 -0.51 -16.17 -16.84
N ARG A 86 0.42 -17.07 -17.19
CA ARG A 86 1.25 -17.78 -16.19
C ARG A 86 2.14 -16.79 -15.44
N GLU A 87 2.66 -15.79 -16.14
CA GLU A 87 3.54 -14.75 -15.62
C GLU A 87 2.82 -13.88 -14.59
N LEU A 88 1.56 -13.53 -14.86
CA LEU A 88 0.74 -12.77 -13.92
C LEU A 88 0.49 -13.56 -12.64
N LEU A 89 0.13 -14.84 -12.74
CA LEU A 89 -0.06 -15.69 -11.57
C LEU A 89 1.25 -15.99 -10.81
N TYR A 90 2.37 -16.15 -11.51
CA TYR A 90 3.67 -16.43 -10.89
C TYR A 90 4.19 -15.25 -10.04
N THR A 91 3.78 -14.02 -10.37
CA THR A 91 4.20 -12.80 -9.66
C THR A 91 3.27 -12.42 -8.51
N ALA A 92 2.08 -13.03 -8.46
CA ALA A 92 1.02 -12.69 -7.54
C ALA A 92 1.32 -13.07 -6.08
#